data_AF-A0A811TZZ5-F1
#
_entry.id   AF-A0A811TZZ5-F1
#
_cell.length_a   1.000
_cell.length_b   1.000
_cell.length_c   1.000
_cell.angle_alpha   90.00
_cell.angle_beta   90.00
_cell.angle_gamma   90.00
#
_symmetry.space_group_name_H-M   'P 1'
#
loop_
_entity.id
_entity.type
_entity.pdbx_description
1 polymer ?
#
loop_
_entity_poly.entity_id
_entity_poly.type
_entity_poly.pdbx_seq_one_letter_code
_entity_poly.pdbx_strand_id
1 'polypeptide(L)'
;MQKNNIYGNYNKYYGYRNKGNECIDKRLEVFAKRVELFENKQLLDIGCNSGLITMEVAKRFDVKSIVGLDIDRTLINQANKALLRQKKALPFENNARCLHKFHIM
;
A
#
# COMPACT_ATOMS: atom_id res chain seq x y z
N MET A 1 21.96 0.49 17.30
CA MET A 1 20.83 0.44 18.24
C MET A 1 19.76 -0.48 17.65
N GLN A 2 19.38 -1.57 18.33
CA GLN A 2 18.27 -2.41 17.90
C GLN A 2 16.97 -1.58 18.00
N LYS A 3 16.25 -1.42 16.89
CA LYS A 3 14.92 -0.80 16.88
C LYS A 3 13.94 -1.78 17.54
N ASN A 4 13.43 -1.41 18.71
CA ASN A 4 12.39 -2.17 19.39
C ASN A 4 11.09 -2.09 18.57
N ASN A 5 10.68 -3.20 17.96
CA ASN A 5 9.46 -3.30 17.15
C ASN A 5 8.24 -3.67 18.02
N ILE A 6 8.08 -3.02 19.17
CA ILE A 6 7.03 -3.33 20.15
C ILE A 6 5.61 -3.10 19.62
N TYR A 7 5.48 -2.37 18.51
CA TYR A 7 4.21 -2.11 17.82
C TYR A 7 4.01 -2.97 16.55
N GLY A 8 4.89 -3.95 16.29
CA GLY A 8 4.80 -4.80 15.09
C GLY A 8 5.27 -4.14 13.79
N ASN A 9 5.97 -3.01 13.87
CA ASN A 9 6.51 -2.21 12.76
C ASN A 9 7.76 -2.84 12.11
N TYR A 10 7.69 -4.11 11.74
CA TYR A 10 8.79 -4.83 11.10
C TYR A 10 8.98 -4.39 9.64
N ASN A 11 10.15 -3.84 9.31
CA ASN A 11 10.49 -3.46 7.93
C ASN A 11 10.38 -4.66 6.95
N LYS A 12 10.69 -5.88 7.41
CA LYS A 12 10.57 -7.11 6.62
C LYS A 12 9.20 -7.78 6.72
N TYR A 13 8.17 -7.07 7.17
CA TYR A 13 6.84 -7.65 7.42
C TYR A 13 6.34 -8.48 6.23
N TYR A 14 6.35 -7.91 5.03
CA TYR A 14 5.91 -8.60 3.81
C TYR A 14 6.82 -9.75 3.40
N GLY A 15 8.14 -9.64 3.61
CA GLY A 15 9.08 -10.73 3.32
C GLY A 15 8.96 -11.91 4.29
N TYR A 16 8.56 -11.67 5.55
CA TYR A 16 8.27 -12.72 6.51
C TYR A 16 6.85 -13.31 6.33
N ARG A 17 5.88 -12.46 5.98
CA ARG A 17 4.47 -12.85 5.82
C ARG A 17 4.24 -13.64 4.52
N ASN A 18 4.89 -13.27 3.43
CA ASN A 18 4.80 -13.97 2.14
C ASN A 18 5.87 -15.07 2.02
N LYS A 19 6.06 -15.86 3.09
CA LYS A 19 7.04 -16.95 3.10
C LYS A 19 6.69 -17.99 2.04
N GLY A 20 7.47 -17.98 0.96
CA GLY A 20 7.42 -18.95 -0.13
C GLY A 20 6.96 -18.31 -1.43
N ASN A 21 7.89 -17.72 -2.20
CA ASN A 21 7.84 -17.37 -3.65
C ASN A 21 6.54 -16.84 -4.30
N GLU A 22 5.48 -16.58 -3.55
CA GLU A 22 4.25 -16.00 -4.07
C GLU A 22 4.51 -14.52 -4.32
N CYS A 23 4.46 -14.12 -5.58
CA CYS A 23 4.72 -12.73 -5.98
C CYS A 23 3.58 -11.77 -5.57
N ILE A 24 2.43 -12.31 -5.14
CA ILE A 24 1.21 -11.57 -4.80
C ILE A 24 0.76 -11.97 -3.38
N ASP A 25 0.42 -10.98 -2.54
CA ASP A 25 -0.13 -11.22 -1.21
C ASP A 25 -1.55 -11.81 -1.29
N LYS A 26 -1.80 -12.94 -0.62
CA LYS A 26 -3.09 -13.67 -0.62
C LYS A 26 -4.31 -12.81 -0.30
N ARG A 27 -4.16 -11.72 0.48
CA ARG A 27 -5.28 -10.82 0.77
C ARG A 27 -5.84 -10.19 -0.49
N LEU A 28 -4.98 -9.88 -1.47
CA LEU A 28 -5.42 -9.28 -2.73
C LEU A 28 -6.31 -10.23 -3.52
N GLU A 29 -6.09 -11.54 -3.43
CA GLU A 29 -6.98 -12.54 -4.04
C GLU A 29 -8.34 -12.58 -3.36
N VAL A 30 -8.38 -12.47 -2.03
CA VAL A 30 -9.64 -12.41 -1.27
C VAL A 30 -10.37 -11.11 -1.55
N PHE A 31 -9.67 -9.98 -1.61
CA PHE A 31 -10.23 -8.67 -1.95
C PHE A 31 -10.80 -8.65 -3.36
N ALA A 32 -10.15 -9.33 -4.32
CA ALA A 32 -10.67 -9.47 -5.68
C ALA A 32 -11.99 -10.24 -5.77
N LYS A 33 -12.35 -11.04 -4.75
CA LYS A 33 -13.68 -11.67 -4.66
C LYS A 33 -14.75 -10.74 -4.10
N ARG A 34 -14.37 -9.55 -3.62
CA ARG A 34 -15.21 -8.57 -2.90
C ARG A 34 -14.96 -7.14 -3.40
N VAL A 35 -14.88 -6.96 -4.72
CA VAL A 35 -14.53 -5.68 -5.37
C VAL A 35 -15.48 -4.54 -4.96
N GLU A 36 -16.74 -4.86 -4.65
CA GLU A 36 -17.76 -3.90 -4.24
C GLU A 36 -17.42 -3.13 -2.95
N LEU A 37 -16.49 -3.67 -2.14
CA LEU A 37 -15.99 -3.02 -0.93
C LEU A 37 -15.00 -1.88 -1.24
N PHE A 38 -14.46 -1.82 -2.46
CA PHE A 38 -13.36 -0.94 -2.84
C PHE A 38 -13.76 0.03 -3.96
N GLU A 39 -14.51 -0.45 -4.96
CA GLU A 39 -14.85 0.31 -6.16
C GLU A 39 -15.59 1.61 -5.80
N ASN A 40 -15.02 2.74 -6.27
CA ASN A 40 -15.52 4.08 -6.02
C ASN A 40 -15.75 4.42 -4.52
N LYS A 41 -15.02 3.74 -3.61
CA LYS A 41 -15.06 4.01 -2.16
C LYS A 41 -13.87 4.85 -1.70
N GLN A 42 -14.06 5.55 -0.58
CA GLN A 42 -12.99 6.21 0.16
C GLN A 42 -12.53 5.30 1.28
N LEU A 43 -11.25 4.97 1.32
CA LEU A 43 -10.69 3.93 2.17
C LEU A 43 -9.69 4.50 3.18
N LEU A 44 -9.60 3.84 4.33
CA LEU A 44 -8.59 4.10 5.36
C LEU A 44 -7.90 2.77 5.70
N ASP A 45 -6.58 2.76 5.61
CA ASP A 45 -5.72 1.62 5.95
C ASP A 45 -4.89 1.97 7.20
N ILE A 46 -5.25 1.39 8.33
CA ILE A 46 -4.61 1.64 9.63
C ILE A 46 -3.48 0.62 9.83
N GLY A 47 -2.28 1.12 10.07
CA GLY A 47 -1.08 0.28 10.14
C GLY A 47 -0.59 -0.13 8.75
N CYS A 48 -0.52 0.83 7.81
CA CYS A 48 -0.20 0.56 6.43
C CYS A 48 1.25 0.07 6.21
N ASN A 49 2.12 0.18 7.23
CA ASN A 49 3.52 -0.21 7.21
C ASN A 49 4.24 0.47 6.03
N SER A 50 4.93 -0.29 5.17
CA SER A 50 5.57 0.19 3.95
C SER A 50 4.60 0.53 2.80
N GLY A 51 3.29 0.46 3.04
CA GLY A 51 2.24 0.85 2.09
C GLY A 51 2.03 -0.12 0.93
N LEU A 52 2.66 -1.30 0.92
CA LEU A 52 2.63 -2.23 -0.21
C LEU A 52 1.21 -2.64 -0.60
N ILE A 53 0.39 -3.05 0.38
CA ILE A 53 -0.99 -3.47 0.12
C ILE A 53 -1.88 -2.29 -0.19
N THR A 54 -1.72 -1.19 0.54
CA THR A 54 -2.44 0.08 0.28
C THR A 54 -2.29 0.49 -1.19
N MET A 55 -1.06 0.44 -1.71
CA MET A 55 -0.76 0.75 -3.11
C MET A 55 -1.37 -0.28 -4.08
N GLU A 56 -1.29 -1.58 -3.78
CA GLU A 56 -1.85 -2.61 -4.66
C GLU A 56 -3.38 -2.57 -4.72
N VAL A 57 -4.05 -2.32 -3.58
CA VAL A 57 -5.51 -2.10 -3.52
C VAL A 57 -5.90 -0.91 -4.41
N ALA A 58 -5.18 0.22 -4.28
CA ALA A 58 -5.46 1.42 -5.05
C ALA A 58 -5.34 1.21 -6.56
N LYS A 59 -4.40 0.37 -7.00
CA LYS A 59 -4.19 0.04 -8.42
C LYS A 59 -5.23 -0.91 -8.99
N ARG A 60 -5.68 -1.89 -8.20
CA ARG A 60 -6.44 -3.05 -8.71
C ARG A 60 -7.95 -2.87 -8.65
N PHE A 61 -8.48 -2.03 -7.77
CA PHE A 61 -9.91 -2.07 -7.43
C PHE A 61 -10.66 -0.74 -7.63
N ASP A 62 -10.18 0.12 -8.54
CA ASP A 62 -10.76 1.44 -8.89
C ASP A 62 -11.38 2.21 -7.72
N VAL A 63 -10.56 2.43 -6.68
CA VAL A 63 -10.99 3.15 -5.48
C VAL A 63 -11.23 4.63 -5.81
N LYS A 64 -12.11 5.30 -5.06
CA LYS A 64 -12.26 6.76 -5.13
C LYS A 64 -11.05 7.45 -4.48
N SER A 65 -10.68 7.01 -3.28
CA SER A 65 -9.43 7.39 -2.62
C SER A 65 -9.05 6.41 -1.52
N ILE A 66 -7.79 6.41 -1.08
CA ILE A 66 -7.27 5.64 0.04
C ILE A 66 -6.24 6.44 0.84
N VAL A 67 -6.32 6.39 2.17
CA VAL A 67 -5.31 6.95 3.07
C VAL A 67 -4.69 5.82 3.88
N GLY A 68 -3.37 5.70 3.84
CA GLY A 68 -2.60 4.80 4.71
C GLY A 68 -2.04 5.56 5.89
N LEU A 69 -2.22 5.04 7.10
CA LEU A 69 -1.65 5.58 8.33
C LEU A 69 -0.69 4.57 8.95
N ASP A 70 0.49 5.03 9.38
CA ASP A 70 1.38 4.22 10.22
C ASP A 70 1.99 5.05 11.35
N ILE A 71 2.42 4.41 12.42
CA ILE A 71 3.06 5.10 13.54
C ILE A 71 4.57 5.33 13.30
N ASP A 72 5.21 4.49 12.48
CA ASP A 72 6.64 4.60 12.20
C ASP A 72 6.90 5.53 11.01
N ARG A 73 7.29 6.78 11.31
CA ARG A 73 7.69 7.80 10.31
C ARG A 73 8.74 7.29 9.32
N THR A 74 9.60 6.35 9.73
CA THR A 74 10.61 5.76 8.84
C THR A 74 9.96 4.88 7.77
N LEU A 75 8.90 4.15 8.12
CA LEU A 75 8.14 3.33 7.18
C LEU A 75 7.31 4.21 6.26
N ILE A 76 6.66 5.25 6.79
CA ILE A 76 5.95 6.27 5.99
C ILE A 76 6.88 6.90 4.95
N ASN A 77 8.09 7.30 5.34
CA ASN A 77 9.06 7.87 4.41
C ASN A 77 9.49 6.88 3.32
N GLN A 78 9.64 5.59 3.65
CA GLN A 78 9.95 4.55 2.67
C GLN A 78 8.77 4.33 1.70
N ALA A 79 7.55 4.28 2.23
CA ALA A 79 6.33 4.12 1.47
C ALA A 79 6.14 5.28 0.48
N ASN A 80 6.28 6.53 0.95
CA ASN A 80 6.20 7.72 0.11
C ASN A 80 7.27 7.75 -0.99
N LYS A 81 8.51 7.32 -0.71
CA LYS A 81 9.55 7.17 -1.75
C LYS A 81 9.18 6.12 -2.79
N ALA A 82 8.66 4.96 -2.37
CA ALA A 82 8.21 3.91 -3.28
C ALA A 82 7.04 4.37 -4.16
N LEU A 83 6.11 5.10 -3.58
CA LEU A 83 4.95 5.70 -4.24
C LEU A 83 5.37 6.70 -5.32
N LEU A 84 6.32 7.60 -5.01
CA LEU A 84 6.89 8.54 -5.98
C LEU A 84 7.59 7.81 -7.13
N ARG A 85 8.34 6.75 -6.84
CA ARG A 85 9.00 5.94 -7.87
C ARG A 85 7.98 5.27 -8.80
N GLN A 86 6.90 4.71 -8.25
CA GLN A 86 5.82 4.13 -9.07
C GLN A 86 5.13 5.18 -9.93
N LYS A 87 4.82 6.37 -9.37
CA LYS A 87 4.27 7.51 -10.14
C LYS A 87 5.14 7.90 -11.32
N LYS A 88 6.47 7.91 -11.14
CA LYS A 88 7.44 8.23 -12.20
C LYS A 88 7.52 7.16 -13.30
N ALA A 89 7.26 5.90 -12.97
CA ALA A 89 7.32 4.78 -13.92
C ALA A 89 6.09 4.67 -14.83
N LEU A 90 4.99 5.38 -14.53
CA LEU A 90 3.81 5.40 -15.37
C LEU A 90 4.04 6.26 -16.64
N PRO A 91 3.34 6.00 -17.77
CA PRO A 91 3.38 6.84 -18.99
C PRO A 91 2.77 8.24 -18.78
N PHE A 92 3.21 9.27 -19.53
CA PHE A 92 2.83 10.69 -19.31
C PHE A 92 1.32 10.94 -19.47
N GLU A 93 0.73 10.30 -20.47
CA GLU A 93 -0.69 10.38 -20.85
C GLU A 93 -1.62 9.48 -19.99
N ASN A 94 -1.11 8.82 -18.94
CA ASN A 94 -1.95 7.88 -18.19
C ASN A 94 -2.79 8.62 -17.15
N ASN A 95 -4.12 8.50 -17.20
CA ASN A 95 -5.03 9.03 -16.17
C ASN A 95 -4.71 8.48 -14.76
N ALA A 96 -4.04 7.34 -14.68
CA ALA A 96 -3.45 6.81 -13.45
C ALA A 96 -2.19 7.58 -12.98
N ARG A 97 -1.71 8.64 -13.64
CA ARG A 97 -0.72 9.58 -13.05
C ARG A 97 -1.39 10.56 -12.08
N CYS A 98 -2.69 10.84 -12.27
CA CYS A 98 -3.52 11.70 -11.42
C CYS A 98 -3.91 11.01 -10.10
N LEU A 99 -2.95 10.30 -9.51
CA LEU A 99 -3.02 9.64 -8.22
C LEU A 99 -2.98 10.68 -7.08
N HIS A 100 -3.94 11.61 -7.11
CA HIS A 100 -4.44 12.34 -5.95
C HIS A 100 -5.32 11.43 -5.07
N LYS A 101 -5.56 10.19 -5.51
CA LYS A 101 -6.37 9.19 -4.82
C LYS A 101 -5.66 8.55 -3.62
N PHE A 102 -4.37 8.80 -3.38
CA PHE A 102 -3.65 8.14 -2.28
C PHE A 102 -2.77 9.07 -1.47
N HIS A 103 -2.73 8.85 -0.15
CA HIS A 103 -1.85 9.55 0.78
C HIS A 103 -1.36 8.56 1.83
N ILE A 104 -0.06 8.61 2.17
CA ILE A 104 0.51 7.82 3.28
C ILE A 104 1.07 8.80 4.30
N MET A 105 0.50 8.77 5.51
CA MET A 105 0.74 9.75 6.57
C MET A 105 1.24 9.09 7.85
#